data_AF-R5UFY0-F1
#
_entry.id   AF-R5UFY0-F1
#
_cell.length_a   1.000
_cell.length_b   1.000
_cell.length_c   1.000
_cell.angle_alpha   90.00
_cell.angle_beta   90.00
_cell.angle_gamma   90.00
#
_symmetry.space_group_name_H-M   'P 1'
#
loop_
_entity.id
_entity.type
_entity.pdbx_description
1 polymer ?
#
loop_
_entity_poly.entity_id
_entity_poly.type
_entity_poly.pdbx_seq_one_letter_code
_entity_poly.pdbx_strand_id
1 'polypeptide(L)'
;MDQVKQRTMLELVKVAKEKGDADAILEIVRYMQPLINKYSKNSYLAEYEDMQQELCLALLESIHKIKKIENEGQCVQYFANAIRNRFYEMYRSWKALKIEILGNSELLILNIVDSKNYYSEIEFFIDMISGAECKSDLQKEIMKCCILEEISDTDIANRLNISRQYVNRCKKRIFKKIIEEQDNL
;
A
#
# COMPACT_ATOMS: atom_id res chain seq x y z
N MET A 1 23.03 22.82 -28.46
CA MET A 1 22.15 21.73 -27.98
C MET A 1 21.78 22.09 -26.56
N ASP A 2 20.60 22.69 -26.39
CA ASP A 2 20.11 23.03 -25.06
C ASP A 2 19.93 21.75 -24.25
N GLN A 3 20.57 21.69 -23.08
CA GLN A 3 20.24 20.68 -22.10
C GLN A 3 18.82 20.97 -21.62
N VAL A 4 17.86 20.15 -22.04
CA VAL A 4 16.50 20.19 -21.49
C VAL A 4 16.62 19.88 -20.01
N LYS A 5 16.54 20.93 -19.18
CA LYS A 5 16.59 20.82 -17.73
C LYS A 5 15.40 19.96 -17.29
N GLN A 6 15.68 18.81 -16.70
CA GLN A 6 14.65 17.91 -16.17
C GLN A 6 13.89 18.63 -15.06
N ARG A 7 12.55 18.68 -15.16
CA ARG A 7 11.70 19.35 -14.18
C ARG A 7 11.64 18.51 -12.91
N THR A 8 11.69 19.16 -11.76
CA THR A 8 11.46 18.53 -10.45
C THR A 8 10.00 18.14 -10.29
N MET A 9 9.68 17.17 -9.43
CA MET A 9 8.30 16.81 -9.11
C MET A 9 7.49 18.05 -8.67
N LEU A 10 8.10 18.93 -7.89
CA LEU A 10 7.49 20.18 -7.45
C LEU A 10 7.07 21.09 -8.62
N GLU A 11 7.95 21.25 -9.61
CA GLU A 11 7.67 22.05 -10.80
C GLU A 11 6.57 21.42 -11.65
N LEU A 12 6.60 20.09 -11.82
CA LEU A 12 5.59 19.34 -12.55
C LEU A 12 4.20 19.51 -11.92
N VAL A 13 4.09 19.37 -10.59
CA VAL A 13 2.80 19.51 -9.91
C VAL A 13 2.24 20.93 -10.00
N LYS A 14 3.09 21.96 -9.90
CA LYS A 14 2.66 23.36 -10.09
C LYS A 14 2.08 23.57 -11.49
N VAL A 15 2.82 23.14 -12.52
CA VAL A 15 2.40 23.29 -13.92
C VAL A 15 1.13 22.48 -14.22
N ALA A 16 1.04 21.25 -13.73
CA ALA A 16 -0.14 20.40 -13.84
C ALA A 16 -1.38 21.05 -13.19
N LYS A 17 -1.24 21.66 -12.00
CA LYS A 17 -2.36 22.30 -11.30
C LYS A 17 -2.78 23.64 -11.89
N GLU A 18 -1.82 24.49 -12.23
CA GLU A 18 -2.10 25.86 -12.67
C GLU A 18 -2.59 25.90 -14.12
N LYS A 19 -2.06 25.02 -14.97
CA LYS A 19 -2.29 25.06 -16.42
C LYS A 19 -3.05 23.85 -16.96
N GLY A 20 -3.27 22.82 -16.13
CA GLY A 20 -3.85 21.56 -16.62
C GLY A 20 -2.94 20.87 -17.65
N ASP A 21 -1.62 21.08 -17.55
CA ASP A 21 -0.64 20.61 -18.52
C ASP A 21 -0.59 19.07 -18.53
N ALA A 22 -1.04 18.47 -19.63
CA ALA A 22 -1.12 17.02 -19.78
C ALA A 22 0.28 16.35 -19.82
N ASP A 23 1.30 17.05 -20.35
CA ASP A 23 2.66 16.52 -20.40
C ASP A 23 3.25 16.47 -18.99
N ALA A 24 3.00 17.51 -18.18
CA ALA A 24 3.41 17.54 -16.78
C ALA A 24 2.74 16.41 -15.97
N ILE A 25 1.43 16.18 -16.19
CA ILE A 25 0.71 15.06 -15.57
C ILE A 25 1.32 13.72 -16.00
N LEU A 26 1.60 13.55 -17.30
CA LEU A 26 2.18 12.32 -17.83
C LEU A 26 3.58 12.04 -17.26
N GLU A 27 4.41 13.08 -17.08
CA GLU A 27 5.71 12.96 -16.43
C GLU A 27 5.59 12.53 -14.95
N ILE A 28 4.62 13.05 -14.20
CA ILE A 28 4.33 12.61 -12.83
C ILE A 28 3.91 11.14 -12.81
N VAL A 29 3.00 10.73 -13.70
CA VAL A 29 2.55 9.33 -13.80
C VAL A 29 3.74 8.41 -14.09
N ARG A 30 4.60 8.77 -15.05
CA ARG A 30 5.81 7.99 -15.37
C ARG A 30 6.77 7.88 -14.19
N TYR A 31 6.94 8.95 -13.42
CA TYR A 31 7.78 8.95 -12.22
C TYR A 31 7.23 8.00 -11.15
N MET A 32 5.91 8.00 -10.94
CA MET A 32 5.25 7.14 -9.93
C MET A 32 4.98 5.71 -10.43
N GLN A 33 5.16 5.44 -11.72
CA GLN A 33 4.89 4.16 -12.36
C GLN A 33 5.55 2.95 -11.68
N PRO A 34 6.81 3.01 -11.17
CA PRO A 34 7.40 1.89 -10.45
C PRO A 34 6.59 1.48 -9.21
N LEU A 35 6.02 2.45 -8.49
CA LEU A 35 5.19 2.20 -7.31
C LEU A 35 3.82 1.62 -7.70
N ILE A 36 3.21 2.16 -8.76
CA ILE A 36 1.97 1.62 -9.34
C ILE A 36 2.18 0.17 -9.78
N ASN A 37 3.30 -0.12 -10.45
CA ASN A 37 3.69 -1.47 -10.85
C ASN A 37 3.88 -2.39 -9.66
N LYS A 38 4.54 -1.92 -8.59
CA LYS A 38 4.72 -2.68 -7.35
C LYS A 38 3.38 -3.12 -6.78
N TYR A 39 2.42 -2.19 -6.63
CA TYR A 39 1.12 -2.52 -6.05
C TYR A 39 0.22 -3.32 -7.00
N SER A 40 0.23 -3.03 -8.30
CA SER A 40 -0.59 -3.76 -9.27
C SER A 40 -0.15 -5.22 -9.45
N LYS A 41 1.16 -5.49 -9.42
CA LYS A 41 1.66 -6.88 -9.42
C LYS A 41 1.26 -7.64 -8.16
N ASN A 42 1.02 -6.93 -7.07
CA ASN A 42 0.60 -7.48 -5.79
C ASN A 42 -0.93 -7.44 -5.59
N SER A 43 -1.70 -7.20 -6.66
CA SER A 43 -3.15 -7.41 -6.65
C SER A 43 -3.46 -8.86 -6.98
N TYR A 44 -3.79 -9.62 -5.94
CA TYR A 44 -4.09 -11.05 -6.05
C TYR A 44 -5.56 -11.34 -6.40
N LEU A 45 -6.42 -10.31 -6.36
CA LEU A 45 -7.88 -10.46 -6.49
C LEU A 45 -8.49 -9.64 -7.64
N ALA A 46 -7.69 -8.85 -8.36
CA ALA A 46 -8.10 -8.31 -9.67
C ALA A 46 -6.99 -8.42 -10.68
N GLU A 47 -7.40 -8.26 -11.94
CA GLU A 47 -6.49 -8.24 -13.06
C GLU A 47 -5.49 -7.09 -12.91
N TYR A 48 -4.25 -7.36 -13.33
CA TYR A 48 -3.16 -6.40 -13.25
C TYR A 48 -3.51 -5.08 -13.95
N GLU A 49 -4.20 -5.15 -15.10
CA GLU A 49 -4.61 -3.97 -15.87
C GLU A 49 -5.66 -3.14 -15.13
N ASP A 50 -6.64 -3.78 -14.49
CA ASP A 50 -7.66 -3.08 -13.70
C ASP A 50 -7.01 -2.35 -12.52
N MET A 51 -6.09 -3.01 -11.82
CA MET A 51 -5.39 -2.35 -10.72
C MET A 51 -4.50 -1.20 -11.21
N GLN A 52 -3.82 -1.37 -12.35
CA GLN A 52 -3.05 -0.28 -12.95
C GLN A 52 -3.93 0.96 -13.19
N GLN A 53 -5.10 0.76 -13.78
CA GLN A 53 -6.03 1.85 -14.08
C GLN A 53 -6.50 2.53 -12.79
N GLU A 54 -6.89 1.76 -11.79
CA GLU A 54 -7.39 2.26 -10.52
C GLU A 54 -6.35 3.05 -9.71
N LEU A 55 -5.12 2.54 -9.66
CA LEU A 55 -4.02 3.23 -9.01
C LEU A 55 -3.58 4.49 -9.79
N CYS A 56 -3.62 4.45 -11.12
CA CYS A 56 -3.41 5.64 -11.95
C CYS A 56 -4.48 6.70 -11.70
N LEU A 57 -5.75 6.31 -11.60
CA LEU A 57 -6.86 7.23 -11.29
C LEU A 57 -6.67 7.88 -9.92
N ALA A 58 -6.32 7.10 -8.89
CA ALA A 58 -6.05 7.64 -7.57
C ALA A 58 -4.89 8.65 -7.58
N LEU A 59 -3.85 8.40 -8.38
CA LEU A 59 -2.76 9.35 -8.59
C LEU A 59 -3.28 10.64 -9.26
N LEU A 60 -4.02 10.54 -10.36
CA LEU A 60 -4.57 11.70 -11.08
C LEU A 60 -5.45 12.57 -10.18
N GLU A 61 -6.35 11.94 -9.41
CA GLU A 61 -7.17 12.66 -8.44
C GLU A 61 -6.34 13.38 -7.38
N SER A 62 -5.28 12.73 -6.90
CA SER A 62 -4.39 13.31 -5.89
C SER A 62 -3.62 14.52 -6.43
N ILE A 63 -3.20 14.51 -7.70
CA ILE A 63 -2.58 15.66 -8.38
C ILE A 63 -3.55 16.85 -8.39
N HIS A 64 -4.84 16.63 -8.61
CA HIS A 64 -5.83 17.71 -8.57
C HIS A 64 -6.15 18.17 -7.14
N LYS A 65 -6.16 17.25 -6.17
CA LYS A 65 -6.56 17.51 -4.77
C LYS A 65 -5.45 18.13 -3.91
N ILE A 66 -4.17 17.95 -4.24
CA ILE A 66 -3.04 18.44 -3.44
C ILE A 66 -3.09 19.97 -3.29
N LYS A 67 -3.07 20.52 -2.07
CA LYS A 67 -3.26 21.97 -1.81
C LYS A 67 -2.00 22.71 -1.35
N LYS A 68 -1.21 22.08 -0.47
CA LYS A 68 0.04 22.64 0.06
C LYS A 68 1.20 21.86 -0.54
N ILE A 69 2.16 22.58 -1.11
CA ILE A 69 3.33 21.98 -1.75
C ILE A 69 4.54 22.86 -1.40
N GLU A 70 5.36 22.40 -0.47
CA GLU A 70 6.53 23.16 -0.02
C GLU A 70 7.82 22.60 -0.62
N ASN A 71 7.88 21.29 -0.86
CA ASN A 71 9.02 20.62 -1.45
C ASN A 71 8.63 19.37 -2.25
N GLU A 72 9.61 18.82 -2.99
CA GLU A 72 9.47 17.65 -3.84
C GLU A 72 9.13 16.37 -3.05
N GLY A 73 9.78 16.11 -1.91
CA GLY A 73 9.50 14.93 -1.08
C GLY A 73 8.05 14.87 -0.61
N GLN A 74 7.48 16.01 -0.18
CA GLN A 74 6.06 16.10 0.18
C GLN A 74 5.12 15.74 -0.99
N CYS A 75 5.49 16.07 -2.24
CA CYS A 75 4.69 15.68 -3.42
C CYS A 75 4.69 14.16 -3.59
N VAL A 76 5.89 13.58 -3.62
CA VAL A 76 6.09 12.14 -3.80
C VAL A 76 5.37 11.37 -2.71
N GLN A 77 5.52 11.81 -1.45
CA GLN A 77 4.89 11.17 -0.30
C GLN A 77 3.36 11.28 -0.31
N TYR A 78 2.81 12.41 -0.76
CA TYR A 78 1.36 12.57 -0.91
C TYR A 78 0.80 11.60 -1.96
N PHE A 79 1.47 11.49 -3.10
CA PHE A 79 1.08 10.59 -4.20
C PHE A 79 1.25 9.12 -3.84
N ALA A 80 2.35 8.75 -3.18
CA ALA A 80 2.57 7.41 -2.68
C ALA A 80 1.47 6.98 -1.70
N ASN A 81 1.05 7.87 -0.82
CA ASN A 81 -0.07 7.61 0.08
C ASN A 81 -1.41 7.46 -0.64
N ALA A 82 -1.68 8.24 -1.67
CA ALA A 82 -2.90 8.10 -2.47
C ALA A 82 -2.98 6.73 -3.15
N ILE A 83 -1.90 6.31 -3.82
CA ILE A 83 -1.77 4.98 -4.47
C ILE A 83 -1.94 3.87 -3.44
N ARG A 84 -1.21 3.94 -2.32
CA ARG A 84 -1.27 2.95 -1.24
C ARG A 84 -2.67 2.83 -0.64
N ASN A 85 -3.34 3.95 -0.40
CA ASN A 85 -4.67 3.95 0.19
C ASN A 85 -5.71 3.33 -0.75
N ARG A 86 -5.64 3.64 -2.05
CA ARG A 86 -6.51 3.03 -3.05
C ARG A 86 -6.30 1.52 -3.13
N PHE A 87 -5.04 1.07 -3.16
CA PHE A 87 -4.71 -0.35 -3.12
C PHE A 87 -5.41 -1.08 -1.96
N TYR A 88 -5.29 -0.55 -0.74
CA TYR A 88 -5.90 -1.18 0.43
C TYR A 88 -7.42 -1.07 0.47
N GLU A 89 -8.02 -0.03 -0.10
CA GLU A 89 -9.48 0.09 -0.26
C GLU A 89 -10.03 -1.02 -1.16
N MET A 90 -9.37 -1.24 -2.31
CA MET A 90 -9.73 -2.30 -3.24
C MET A 90 -9.53 -3.68 -2.62
N TYR A 91 -8.38 -3.91 -1.99
CA TYR A 91 -8.07 -5.17 -1.30
C TYR A 91 -9.15 -5.55 -0.27
N ARG A 92 -9.59 -4.58 0.56
CA ARG A 92 -10.67 -4.79 1.54
C ARG A 92 -11.99 -5.14 0.86
N SER A 93 -12.33 -4.44 -0.23
CA SER A 93 -13.56 -4.66 -0.99
C SER A 93 -13.60 -6.05 -1.61
N TRP A 94 -12.48 -6.50 -2.18
CA TRP A 94 -12.37 -7.84 -2.76
C TRP A 94 -12.38 -8.93 -1.72
N LYS A 95 -11.75 -8.72 -0.56
CA LYS A 95 -11.81 -9.67 0.54
C LYS A 95 -13.25 -9.86 1.04
N ALA A 96 -14.00 -8.77 1.20
CA ALA A 96 -15.41 -8.82 1.57
C ALA A 96 -16.23 -9.61 0.55
N LEU A 97 -16.05 -9.33 -0.75
CA LEU A 97 -16.69 -10.07 -1.84
C LEU A 97 -16.31 -11.56 -1.85
N LYS A 98 -15.02 -11.87 -1.63
CA LYS A 98 -14.53 -13.26 -1.57
C LYS A 98 -15.13 -14.03 -0.40
N ILE A 99 -15.26 -13.40 0.78
CA ILE A 99 -15.93 -13.99 1.96
C ILE A 99 -17.41 -14.26 1.66
N GLU A 100 -18.10 -13.34 1.00
CA GLU A 100 -19.50 -13.50 0.61
C GLU A 100 -19.69 -14.66 -0.38
N ILE A 101 -18.80 -14.81 -1.36
CA ILE A 101 -18.80 -15.92 -2.33
C ILE A 101 -18.42 -17.26 -1.67
N LEU A 102 -17.36 -17.27 -0.84
CA LEU A 102 -16.87 -18.47 -0.14
C LEU A 102 -17.81 -18.96 0.96
N GLY A 103 -18.58 -18.06 1.58
CA GLY A 103 -19.63 -18.41 2.52
C GLY A 103 -20.78 -19.22 1.88
N ASN A 104 -20.78 -19.37 0.55
CA ASN A 104 -21.88 -19.94 -0.22
C ASN A 104 -21.57 -21.22 -1.04
N SER A 105 -20.34 -21.76 -1.15
CA SER A 105 -20.16 -23.06 -1.86
C SER A 105 -18.84 -23.82 -1.65
N GLU A 106 -18.85 -25.12 -2.00
CA GLU A 106 -17.79 -26.16 -2.06
C GLU A 106 -16.42 -25.79 -2.71
N LEU A 107 -16.20 -24.54 -3.12
CA LEU A 107 -14.97 -24.03 -3.76
C LEU A 107 -13.70 -24.04 -2.88
N LEU A 108 -13.83 -24.46 -1.63
CA LEU A 108 -12.77 -24.46 -0.61
C LEU A 108 -11.63 -25.43 -0.94
N ILE A 109 -11.90 -26.50 -1.69
CA ILE A 109 -10.92 -27.57 -1.97
C ILE A 109 -9.99 -27.22 -3.14
N LEU A 110 -10.43 -26.44 -4.13
CA LEU A 110 -9.64 -26.12 -5.33
C LEU A 110 -8.64 -24.98 -5.10
N ASN A 111 -8.97 -23.99 -4.26
CA ASN A 111 -8.13 -22.81 -4.04
C ASN A 111 -6.96 -23.02 -3.07
N ILE A 112 -6.97 -24.09 -2.26
CA ILE A 112 -5.83 -24.46 -1.40
C ILE A 112 -4.64 -24.95 -2.26
N VAL A 113 -4.89 -25.38 -3.49
CA VAL A 113 -3.90 -26.03 -4.37
C VAL A 113 -3.08 -25.03 -5.21
N ASP A 114 -3.50 -23.76 -5.32
CA ASP A 114 -2.73 -22.75 -6.06
C ASP A 114 -1.63 -22.14 -5.18
N SER A 115 -0.57 -22.92 -5.01
CA SER A 115 0.60 -22.69 -4.15
C SER A 115 1.38 -21.40 -4.43
N LYS A 116 1.08 -20.66 -5.50
CA LYS A 116 1.73 -19.38 -5.81
C LYS A 116 1.31 -18.23 -4.89
N ASN A 117 0.09 -18.24 -4.35
CA ASN A 117 -0.42 -17.17 -3.47
C ASN A 117 0.21 -17.17 -2.07
N TYR A 118 0.64 -18.34 -1.57
CA TYR A 118 1.24 -18.43 -0.24
C TYR A 118 2.64 -17.81 -0.18
N TYR A 119 3.45 -17.99 -1.23
CA TYR A 119 4.81 -17.43 -1.29
C TYR A 119 4.81 -15.91 -1.35
N SER A 120 3.83 -15.31 -2.04
CA SER A 120 3.77 -13.87 -2.25
C SER A 120 3.20 -13.10 -1.05
N GLU A 121 2.26 -13.71 -0.29
CA GLU A 121 1.85 -13.21 1.04
C GLU A 121 3.01 -13.25 2.04
N ILE A 122 3.83 -14.30 1.98
CA ILE A 122 5.05 -14.43 2.78
C ILE A 122 6.07 -13.36 2.39
N GLU A 123 6.33 -13.11 1.11
CA GLU A 123 7.24 -12.06 0.66
C GLU A 123 6.79 -10.66 1.12
N PHE A 124 5.50 -10.34 0.97
CA PHE A 124 4.93 -9.08 1.45
C PHE A 124 5.05 -8.93 2.98
N PHE A 125 4.81 -10.01 3.71
CA PHE A 125 4.97 -10.05 5.16
C PHE A 125 6.44 -9.87 5.58
N ILE A 126 7.38 -10.49 4.85
CA ILE A 126 8.82 -10.36 5.07
C ILE A 126 9.28 -8.92 4.84
N ASP A 127 8.90 -8.29 3.73
CA ASP A 127 9.24 -6.89 3.42
C ASP A 127 8.77 -5.95 4.53
N MET A 128 7.57 -6.19 5.02
CA MET A 128 6.94 -5.32 6.00
C MET A 128 7.41 -5.61 7.43
N ILE A 129 7.79 -6.85 7.78
CA ILE A 129 8.58 -7.14 9.00
C ILE A 129 9.93 -6.45 8.95
N SER A 130 10.57 -6.45 7.78
CA SER A 130 11.91 -5.90 7.58
C SER A 130 11.91 -4.37 7.75
N GLY A 131 10.91 -3.67 7.18
CA GLY A 131 10.72 -2.22 7.39
C GLY A 131 10.15 -1.85 8.78
N ALA A 132 9.47 -2.78 9.45
CA ALA A 132 8.91 -2.55 10.79
C ALA A 132 9.94 -2.54 11.94
N GLU A 133 11.20 -2.94 11.68
CA GLU A 133 12.19 -3.30 12.70
C GLU A 133 11.60 -4.16 13.83
N CYS A 134 10.87 -5.22 13.50
CA CYS A 134 10.38 -6.16 14.51
C CYS A 134 11.57 -6.89 15.17
N LYS A 135 11.94 -6.46 16.39
CA LYS A 135 13.17 -6.91 17.09
C LYS A 135 13.00 -8.25 17.81
N SER A 136 11.78 -8.72 18.01
CA SER A 136 11.50 -10.00 18.66
C SER A 136 10.51 -10.84 17.86
N ASP A 137 10.61 -12.16 18.00
CA ASP A 137 9.69 -13.09 17.35
C ASP A 137 8.24 -12.90 17.82
N LEU A 138 8.06 -12.47 19.07
CA LEU A 138 6.74 -12.08 19.58
C LEU A 138 6.15 -10.88 18.81
N GLN A 139 6.97 -9.89 18.44
CA GLN A 139 6.51 -8.75 17.62
C GLN A 139 6.18 -9.18 16.19
N LYS A 140 6.98 -10.08 15.63
CA LYS A 140 6.71 -10.68 14.32
C LYS A 140 5.40 -11.47 14.33
N GLU A 141 5.15 -12.25 15.38
CA GLU A 141 3.93 -13.04 15.52
C GLU A 141 2.68 -12.16 15.76
N ILE A 142 2.80 -11.11 16.57
CA ILE A 142 1.75 -10.09 16.68
C ILE A 142 1.45 -9.50 15.30
N MET A 143 2.48 -9.18 14.52
CA MET A 143 2.34 -8.59 13.19
C MET A 143 1.67 -9.57 12.22
N LYS A 144 2.08 -10.83 12.25
CA LYS A 144 1.47 -11.92 11.48
C LYS A 144 -0.02 -12.02 11.77
N CYS A 145 -0.36 -12.09 13.06
CA CYS A 145 -1.74 -12.17 13.52
C CYS A 145 -2.56 -10.93 13.11
N CYS A 146 -1.94 -9.75 13.10
CA CYS A 146 -2.60 -8.51 12.73
C CYS A 146 -2.88 -8.40 11.23
N ILE A 147 -2.03 -8.99 10.38
CA ILE A 147 -1.93 -8.64 8.95
C ILE A 147 -2.26 -9.81 8.05
N LEU A 148 -1.76 -11.01 8.37
CA LEU A 148 -2.11 -12.22 7.63
C LEU A 148 -3.40 -12.84 8.16
N GLU A 149 -3.61 -12.79 9.48
CA GLU A 149 -4.73 -13.49 10.12
C GLU A 149 -5.88 -12.56 10.53
N GLU A 150 -5.67 -11.24 10.51
CA GLU A 150 -6.63 -10.16 10.84
C GLU A 150 -7.48 -10.37 12.11
N ILE A 151 -6.93 -11.09 13.09
CA ILE A 151 -7.62 -11.32 14.37
C ILE A 151 -7.54 -10.07 15.27
N SER A 152 -8.54 -9.87 16.12
CA SER A 152 -8.67 -8.63 16.91
C SER A 152 -7.53 -8.50 17.91
N ASP A 153 -7.20 -7.27 18.33
CA ASP A 153 -6.16 -7.05 19.35
C ASP A 153 -6.43 -7.83 20.65
N THR A 154 -7.71 -8.07 20.95
CA THR A 154 -8.16 -8.89 22.08
C THR A 154 -7.87 -10.37 21.83
N ASP A 155 -8.14 -10.88 20.65
CA ASP A 155 -7.90 -12.29 20.30
C ASP A 155 -6.41 -12.59 20.18
N ILE A 156 -5.62 -11.64 19.66
CA ILE A 156 -4.15 -11.71 19.65
C ILE A 156 -3.61 -11.75 21.08
N ALA A 157 -4.12 -10.88 21.94
CA ALA A 157 -3.74 -10.83 23.34
C ALA A 157 -4.02 -12.15 24.06
N ASN A 158 -5.20 -12.72 23.83
CA ASN A 158 -5.59 -14.01 24.40
C ASN A 158 -4.74 -15.15 23.84
N ARG A 159 -4.53 -15.20 22.51
CA ARG A 159 -3.77 -16.25 21.84
C ARG A 159 -2.29 -16.26 22.26
N LEU A 160 -1.68 -15.09 22.35
CA LEU A 160 -0.26 -14.95 22.68
C LEU A 160 -0.02 -14.79 24.19
N ASN A 161 -1.08 -14.83 25.00
CA ASN A 161 -1.04 -14.65 26.46
C ASN A 161 -0.31 -13.37 26.88
N ILE A 162 -0.68 -12.24 26.26
CA ILE A 162 -0.11 -10.90 26.48
C ILE A 162 -1.23 -9.89 26.70
N SER A 163 -0.90 -8.68 27.15
CA SER A 163 -1.92 -7.64 27.29
C SER A 163 -2.32 -7.05 25.93
N ARG A 164 -3.62 -6.78 25.75
CA ARG A 164 -4.15 -6.02 24.60
C ARG A 164 -3.44 -4.67 24.41
N GLN A 165 -3.05 -4.03 25.51
CA GLN A 165 -2.28 -2.78 25.48
C GLN A 165 -0.89 -2.97 24.88
N TYR A 166 -0.25 -4.12 25.12
CA TYR A 166 1.03 -4.46 24.51
C TYR A 166 0.88 -4.72 22.99
N VAL A 167 -0.17 -5.43 22.57
CA VAL A 167 -0.52 -5.61 21.15
C VAL A 167 -0.69 -4.25 20.46
N ASN A 168 -1.52 -3.36 21.04
CA ASN A 168 -1.77 -2.03 20.48
C ASN A 168 -0.50 -1.16 20.44
N ARG A 169 0.35 -1.21 21.47
CA ARG A 169 1.65 -0.52 21.47
C ARG A 169 2.59 -1.05 20.37
N CYS A 170 2.65 -2.36 20.17
CA CYS A 170 3.43 -2.96 19.09
C CYS A 170 2.92 -2.51 17.73
N LYS A 171 1.61 -2.63 17.48
CA LYS A 171 0.94 -2.13 16.27
C LYS A 171 1.27 -0.67 16.01
N LYS A 172 1.04 0.22 16.98
CA LYS A 172 1.29 1.66 16.82
C LYS A 172 2.75 1.98 16.54
N ARG A 173 3.69 1.36 17.26
CA ARG A 173 5.12 1.60 17.06
C ARG A 173 5.55 1.21 15.64
N ILE A 174 5.03 0.11 15.15
CA ILE A 174 5.39 -0.43 13.84
C ILE A 174 4.75 0.41 12.72
N PHE A 175 3.44 0.69 12.80
CA PHE A 175 2.78 1.54 11.81
C PHE A 175 3.35 2.96 11.79
N LYS A 176 3.75 3.50 12.96
CA LYS A 176 4.44 4.79 13.05
C LYS A 176 5.76 4.80 12.28
N LYS A 177 6.54 3.73 12.33
CA LYS A 177 7.80 3.61 11.56
C LYS A 177 7.58 3.43 10.06
N ILE A 178 6.60 2.62 9.66
CA ILE A 178 6.21 2.48 8.25
C ILE A 178 5.77 3.84 7.67
N ILE A 179 5.16 4.71 8.50
CA ILE A 179 4.82 6.08 8.13
C ILE A 179 6.06 6.99 8.13
N GLU A 180 6.95 6.89 9.13
CA GLU A 180 8.18 7.70 9.23
C GLU A 180 9.25 7.38 8.16
N GLU A 181 9.36 6.13 7.71
CA GLU A 181 10.23 5.74 6.58
C GLU A 181 9.70 6.27 5.24
N GLN A 182 8.39 6.50 5.14
CA GLN A 182 7.78 7.17 3.99
C GLN A 182 7.95 8.69 4.04
N ASP A 183 8.20 9.28 5.22
CA ASP A 183 8.48 10.72 5.38
C ASP A 183 9.98 11.07 5.23
N ASN A 184 10.87 10.07 5.14
CA ASN A 184 12.32 10.21 4.90
C ASN A 184 12.75 9.85 3.47
N LEU A 185 11.79 9.64 2.56
CA LEU A 185 11.97 9.47 1.11
C LEU A 185 11.37 10.68 0.37
#